data_AF-A0A9E3TVN8-F1
#
_entry.id   AF-A0A9E3TVN8-F1
#
_cell.length_a   1.000
_cell.length_b   1.000
_cell.length_c   1.000
_cell.angle_alpha   90.00
_cell.angle_beta   90.00
_cell.angle_gamma   90.00
#
_symmetry.space_group_name_H-M   'P 1'
#
loop_
_entity.id
_entity.type
_entity.pdbx_description
1 polymer ?
#
loop_
_entity_poly.entity_id
_entity_poly.type
_entity_poly.pdbx_seq_one_letter_code
_entity_poly.pdbx_strand_id
1 'polypeptide(L)'
;MSHPPLRHKNVAVAIIYDPQHGFLLWNNKRWGGYAFPMKQFDAASSGSAAETALESLDERELPLNWSNATATPLDRVVELLRSESVRQCTEYDYHVFCIDSGEPLPDELPPEMRRFSYDELMAALNVTESTKLIAQSLLDDRQVAAAIITRVTNRGHEFLVIQNREREYFFPATRLKLNASPTAAVLRAMPMDLAYDGEIAVVDQTLVECDRPSDRFGRRETRFHTHLCVLEFPGVDLCAADNPLEQGLHALQTAILGRDGPTEIQPYWNWLTADELRDRTDVSPTIQPLIDAAVTLAERNT
;
A
#
# COMPACT_ATOMS: atom_id res chain seq x y z
N MET A 1 -4.09 -35.59 4.04
CA MET A 1 -4.63 -34.77 5.15
C MET A 1 -4.72 -33.35 4.61
N SER A 2 -5.92 -32.75 4.55
CA SER A 2 -6.08 -31.37 4.11
C SER A 2 -5.59 -30.43 5.22
N HIS A 3 -4.75 -29.46 4.88
CA HIS A 3 -4.41 -28.40 5.81
C HIS A 3 -5.67 -27.57 6.10
N PRO A 4 -5.92 -27.18 7.36
CA PRO A 4 -7.02 -26.27 7.65
C PRO A 4 -6.84 -24.97 6.85
N PRO A 5 -7.92 -24.37 6.35
CA PRO A 5 -7.83 -23.12 5.60
C PRO A 5 -7.16 -22.05 6.45
N LEU A 6 -6.32 -21.23 5.81
CA LEU A 6 -5.66 -20.09 6.45
C LEU A 6 -6.73 -19.15 7.01
N ARG A 7 -6.64 -18.82 8.29
CA ARG A 7 -7.59 -17.91 8.92
C ARG A 7 -7.30 -16.49 8.47
N HIS A 8 -8.33 -15.76 8.04
CA HIS A 8 -8.24 -14.35 7.67
C HIS A 8 -8.93 -13.46 8.71
N LYS A 9 -8.39 -12.26 8.96
CA LYS A 9 -9.00 -11.24 9.82
C LYS A 9 -8.79 -9.85 9.25
N ASN A 10 -9.88 -9.11 9.05
CA ASN A 10 -9.81 -7.68 8.76
C ASN A 10 -9.86 -6.90 10.07
N VAL A 11 -8.95 -5.94 10.23
CA VAL A 11 -8.79 -5.16 11.46
C VAL A 11 -8.67 -3.69 11.09
N ALA A 12 -9.56 -2.86 11.60
CA ALA A 12 -9.44 -1.41 11.50
C ALA A 12 -8.50 -0.93 12.61
N VAL A 13 -7.55 -0.05 12.28
CA VAL A 13 -6.55 0.49 13.20
C VAL A 13 -6.63 2.02 13.19
N ALA A 14 -6.82 2.61 14.36
CA ALA A 14 -6.80 4.05 14.56
C ALA A 14 -5.39 4.51 14.94
N ILE A 15 -4.82 5.41 14.14
CA ILE A 15 -3.53 6.05 14.40
C ILE A 15 -3.80 7.49 14.79
N ILE A 16 -3.42 7.85 16.02
CA ILE A 16 -3.39 9.22 16.50
C ILE A 16 -1.92 9.60 16.65
N TYR A 17 -1.50 10.61 15.91
CA TYR A 17 -0.11 11.06 15.85
C TYR A 17 -0.02 12.57 16.05
N ASP A 18 0.83 12.96 16.98
CA ASP A 18 1.18 14.35 17.25
C ASP A 18 2.63 14.58 16.78
N PRO A 19 2.91 15.51 15.85
CA PRO A 19 4.27 15.78 15.38
C PRO A 19 5.27 16.16 16.48
N GLN A 20 4.81 16.72 17.61
CA GLN A 20 5.67 17.13 18.71
C GLN A 20 5.90 16.01 19.73
N HIS A 21 4.95 15.07 19.86
CA HIS A 21 4.97 14.08 20.94
C HIS A 21 4.93 12.60 20.47
N GLY A 22 4.71 12.33 19.18
CA GLY A 22 4.69 11.00 18.59
C GLY A 22 3.31 10.31 18.57
N PHE A 23 3.31 8.98 18.56
CA PHE A 23 2.11 8.14 18.52
C PHE A 23 1.46 8.02 19.88
N LEU A 24 0.14 8.19 19.93
CA LEU A 24 -0.65 7.84 21.10
C LEU A 24 -0.96 6.33 21.09
N LEU A 25 -0.53 5.61 22.13
CA LEU A 25 -0.81 4.18 22.32
C LEU A 25 -1.56 3.93 23.63
N TRP A 26 -2.24 2.79 23.71
CA TRP A 26 -3.03 2.37 24.87
C TRP A 26 -2.55 1.04 25.39
N ASN A 27 -2.41 0.93 26.71
CA ASN A 27 -2.15 -0.29 27.42
C ASN A 27 -3.37 -1.20 27.37
N ASN A 28 -3.31 -2.21 26.50
CA ASN A 28 -4.32 -3.25 26.44
C ASN A 28 -3.97 -4.34 27.45
N LYS A 29 -4.64 -4.33 28.61
CA LYS A 29 -4.45 -5.32 29.69
C LYS A 29 -4.62 -6.77 29.22
N ARG A 30 -5.45 -7.03 28.21
CA ARG A 30 -5.66 -8.36 27.64
C ARG A 30 -4.43 -8.86 26.87
N TRP A 31 -3.69 -7.95 26.25
CA TRP A 31 -2.49 -8.26 25.46
C TRP A 31 -1.19 -8.06 26.25
N GLY A 32 -1.26 -7.43 27.42
CA GLY A 32 -0.09 -7.19 28.27
C GLY A 32 0.85 -6.11 27.74
N GLY A 33 0.36 -5.17 26.92
CA GLY A 33 1.20 -4.15 26.31
C GLY A 33 0.42 -3.02 25.66
N TYR A 34 1.16 -1.97 25.30
CA TYR A 34 0.69 -0.82 24.55
C TYR A 34 0.45 -1.19 23.08
N ALA A 35 -0.68 -0.76 22.54
CA ALA A 35 -1.04 -0.96 21.16
C ALA A 35 -1.86 0.20 20.60
N PHE A 36 -1.88 0.32 19.27
CA PHE A 36 -2.88 1.16 18.60
C PHE A 36 -4.30 0.67 18.94
N PRO A 37 -5.28 1.58 19.08
CA PRO A 37 -6.69 1.18 19.11
C PRO A 37 -7.03 0.49 17.80
N MET A 38 -7.60 -0.69 17.93
CA MET A 38 -7.91 -1.52 16.78
C MET A 38 -9.09 -2.43 17.07
N LYS A 39 -9.92 -2.67 16.06
CA LYS A 39 -11.14 -3.47 16.16
C LYS A 39 -11.29 -4.35 14.94
N GLN A 40 -11.63 -5.62 15.15
CA GLN A 40 -11.89 -6.55 14.06
C GLN A 40 -13.23 -6.19 13.43
N PHE A 41 -13.30 -6.21 12.10
CA PHE A 41 -14.55 -6.00 11.36
C PHE A 41 -14.76 -7.09 10.31
N ASP A 42 -15.98 -7.21 9.83
CA ASP A 42 -16.33 -8.07 8.70
C ASP A 42 -16.42 -7.24 7.43
N ALA A 43 -15.50 -7.46 6.49
CA ALA A 43 -15.47 -6.73 5.22
C ALA A 43 -16.68 -7.05 4.33
N ALA A 44 -17.41 -8.15 4.58
CA ALA A 44 -18.65 -8.49 3.88
C ALA A 44 -19.88 -7.78 4.48
N SER A 45 -19.76 -7.23 5.69
CA SER A 45 -20.82 -6.44 6.32
C SER A 45 -20.82 -5.00 5.76
N SER A 46 -21.96 -4.31 5.86
CA SER A 46 -22.10 -2.94 5.35
C SER A 46 -21.37 -1.87 6.18
N GLY A 47 -20.64 -2.26 7.23
CA GLY A 47 -19.93 -1.32 8.10
C GLY A 47 -18.65 -0.79 7.45
N SER A 48 -18.38 0.51 7.60
CA SER A 48 -17.15 1.10 7.10
C SER A 48 -15.96 0.75 8.02
N ALA A 49 -14.82 0.38 7.41
CA ALA A 49 -13.58 0.20 8.15
C ALA A 49 -13.13 1.50 8.87
N ALA A 50 -13.47 2.66 8.31
CA ALA A 50 -13.18 3.96 8.92
C ALA A 50 -14.03 4.20 10.18
N GLU A 51 -15.32 3.86 10.13
CA GLU A 51 -16.22 3.91 11.30
C GLU A 51 -15.74 2.94 12.37
N THR A 52 -15.35 1.72 11.98
CA THR A 52 -14.83 0.72 12.93
C THR A 52 -13.52 1.18 13.60
N ALA A 53 -12.68 1.97 12.89
CA ALA A 53 -11.49 2.57 13.49
C ALA A 53 -11.88 3.60 14.57
N LEU A 54 -12.86 4.47 14.30
CA LEU A 54 -13.38 5.44 15.27
C LEU A 54 -14.02 4.75 16.48
N GLU A 55 -14.86 3.73 16.26
CA GLU A 55 -15.48 2.94 17.33
C GLU A 55 -14.45 2.28 18.26
N SER A 56 -13.25 1.97 17.75
CA SER A 56 -12.18 1.39 18.57
C SER A 56 -11.65 2.32 19.68
N LEU A 57 -11.98 3.62 19.57
CA LEU A 57 -11.68 4.67 20.55
C LEU A 57 -12.78 4.80 21.63
N ASP A 58 -14.05 4.66 21.25
CA ASP A 58 -15.20 4.86 22.14
C ASP A 58 -15.23 3.89 23.32
N GLU A 59 -14.68 2.69 23.14
CA GLU A 59 -14.62 1.66 24.19
C GLU A 59 -13.65 2.01 25.35
N ARG A 60 -13.02 3.20 25.34
CA ARG A 60 -11.84 3.50 26.17
C ARG A 60 -11.94 4.73 27.10
N GLU A 61 -13.15 5.18 27.43
CA GLU A 61 -13.41 6.29 28.40
C GLU A 61 -12.45 7.48 28.22
N LEU A 62 -12.32 7.94 26.98
CA LEU A 62 -11.45 9.06 26.64
C LEU A 62 -12.09 10.39 27.10
N PRO A 63 -11.32 11.33 27.69
CA PRO A 63 -11.79 12.68 27.99
C PRO A 63 -11.84 13.57 26.73
N LEU A 64 -12.00 12.95 25.55
CA LEU A 64 -12.02 13.61 24.24
C LEU A 64 -13.39 13.39 23.62
N ASN A 65 -13.93 14.43 22.99
CA ASN A 65 -15.18 14.33 22.30
C ASN A 65 -14.97 13.84 20.86
N TRP A 66 -15.05 12.53 20.65
CA TRP A 66 -14.91 11.91 19.33
C TRP A 66 -16.05 12.22 18.36
N SER A 67 -17.10 12.94 18.77
CA SER A 67 -18.22 13.28 17.88
C SER A 67 -17.79 14.06 16.64
N ASN A 68 -16.65 14.75 16.71
CA ASN A 68 -16.09 15.53 15.60
C ASN A 68 -14.88 14.86 14.95
N ALA A 69 -14.50 13.67 15.42
CA ALA A 69 -13.32 12.99 14.91
C ALA A 69 -13.55 12.46 13.50
N THR A 70 -12.52 12.50 12.68
CA THR A 70 -12.55 11.98 11.32
C THR A 70 -11.47 10.92 11.13
N ALA A 71 -11.77 9.93 10.29
CA ALA A 71 -10.85 8.86 9.94
C ALA A 71 -10.50 8.95 8.47
N THR A 72 -9.22 9.20 8.17
CA THR A 72 -8.70 9.24 6.80
C THR A 72 -7.84 8.02 6.54
N PRO A 73 -8.06 7.27 5.43
CA PRO A 73 -7.24 6.12 5.09
C PRO A 73 -5.76 6.50 5.02
N LEU A 74 -4.90 5.69 5.65
CA LEU A 74 -3.47 5.94 5.77
C LEU A 74 -2.67 4.87 5.05
N ASP A 75 -2.96 3.61 5.37
CA ASP A 75 -2.23 2.47 4.85
C ASP A 75 -3.05 1.19 4.94
N ARG A 76 -2.56 0.13 4.29
CA ARG A 76 -3.04 -1.23 4.45
C ARG A 76 -1.85 -2.15 4.67
N VAL A 77 -1.83 -2.82 5.82
CA VAL A 77 -0.72 -3.68 6.24
C VAL A 77 -1.24 -5.11 6.35
N VAL A 78 -0.70 -6.03 5.55
CA VAL A 78 -1.13 -7.44 5.58
C VAL A 78 -0.02 -8.28 6.18
N GLU A 79 -0.29 -8.98 7.28
CA GLU A 79 0.71 -9.78 7.99
C GLU A 79 0.24 -11.18 8.36
N LEU A 80 1.14 -12.15 8.20
CA LEU A 80 0.91 -13.53 8.62
C LEU A 80 1.49 -13.71 10.02
N LEU A 81 0.63 -13.63 11.02
CA LEU A 81 1.03 -13.79 12.41
C LEU A 81 0.59 -15.15 12.93
N ARG A 82 1.48 -15.82 13.66
CA ARG A 82 1.09 -17.02 14.41
C ARG A 82 0.38 -16.59 15.68
N SER A 83 -0.92 -16.83 15.74
CA SER A 83 -1.67 -16.54 16.96
C SER A 83 -1.28 -17.53 18.05
N GLU A 84 -0.83 -17.02 19.20
CA GLU A 84 -0.40 -17.87 20.32
C GLU A 84 -1.55 -18.71 20.90
N SER A 85 -2.76 -18.14 20.97
CA SER A 85 -3.91 -18.78 21.60
C SER A 85 -4.45 -19.96 20.80
N VAL A 86 -4.46 -19.88 19.47
CA VAL A 86 -4.92 -20.97 18.58
C VAL A 86 -3.77 -21.75 17.93
N ARG A 87 -2.51 -21.32 18.14
CA ARG A 87 -1.29 -21.89 17.54
C ARG A 87 -1.30 -22.00 16.00
N GLN A 88 -2.22 -21.30 15.34
CA GLN A 88 -2.43 -21.28 13.90
C GLN A 88 -1.92 -19.97 13.31
N CYS A 89 -1.41 -20.03 12.08
CA CYS A 89 -1.15 -18.83 11.29
C CYS A 89 -2.48 -18.17 10.94
N THR A 90 -2.56 -16.87 11.16
CA THR A 90 -3.69 -16.03 10.79
C THR A 90 -3.14 -14.89 9.94
N GLU A 91 -3.74 -14.68 8.77
CA GLU A 91 -3.53 -13.48 7.98
C GLU A 91 -4.35 -12.35 8.59
N TYR A 92 -3.67 -11.29 8.99
CA TYR A 92 -4.27 -10.06 9.47
C TYR A 92 -4.14 -9.01 8.37
N ASP A 93 -5.27 -8.47 7.96
CA ASP A 93 -5.39 -7.37 7.03
C ASP A 93 -5.75 -6.11 7.82
N TYR A 94 -4.72 -5.33 8.16
CA TYR A 94 -4.86 -4.10 8.94
C TYR A 94 -5.17 -2.93 8.01
N HIS A 95 -6.37 -2.37 8.15
CA HIS A 95 -6.81 -1.14 7.51
C HIS A 95 -6.47 0.02 8.45
N VAL A 96 -5.45 0.79 8.09
CA VAL A 96 -4.87 1.81 8.97
C VAL A 96 -5.44 3.18 8.61
N PHE A 97 -5.97 3.88 9.60
CA PHE A 97 -6.57 5.20 9.47
C PHE A 97 -5.84 6.21 10.35
N CYS A 98 -5.55 7.38 9.80
CA CYS A 98 -5.20 8.55 10.61
C CYS A 98 -6.48 9.11 11.20
N ILE A 99 -6.50 9.29 12.52
CA ILE A 99 -7.61 9.90 13.23
C ILE A 99 -7.23 11.34 13.56
N ASP A 100 -8.00 12.26 13.01
CA ASP A 100 -8.02 13.65 13.47
C ASP A 100 -9.13 13.77 14.51
N SER A 101 -8.78 14.11 15.75
CA SER A 101 -9.74 14.30 16.84
C SER A 101 -10.63 15.53 16.63
N GLY A 102 -10.25 16.46 15.76
CA GLY A 102 -10.93 17.75 15.58
C GLY A 102 -10.66 18.75 16.71
N GLU A 103 -9.97 18.33 17.77
CA GLU A 103 -9.54 19.15 18.91
C GLU A 103 -8.13 18.72 19.38
N PRO A 104 -7.34 19.63 19.99
CA PRO A 104 -6.02 19.28 20.52
C PRO A 104 -6.11 18.16 21.57
N LEU A 105 -5.17 17.22 21.51
CA LEU A 105 -5.05 16.18 22.54
C LEU A 105 -4.67 16.82 23.88
N PRO A 106 -5.24 16.36 25.02
CA PRO A 106 -4.90 16.92 26.32
C PRO A 106 -3.43 16.65 26.68
N ASP A 107 -2.81 17.57 27.41
CA ASP A 107 -1.44 17.40 27.89
C ASP A 107 -1.34 16.22 28.87
N GLU A 108 -2.30 16.15 29.81
CA GLU A 108 -2.44 15.05 30.77
C GLU A 108 -3.28 13.92 30.16
N LEU A 109 -2.64 12.77 30.01
CA LEU A 109 -3.28 11.55 29.50
C LEU A 109 -3.65 10.61 30.65
N PRO A 110 -4.73 9.83 30.50
CA PRO A 110 -5.03 8.73 31.42
C PRO A 110 -3.86 7.76 31.58
N PRO A 111 -3.68 7.09 32.74
CA PRO A 111 -2.52 6.24 33.02
C PRO A 111 -2.31 5.07 32.03
N GLU A 112 -3.38 4.59 31.42
CA GLU A 112 -3.36 3.54 30.40
C GLU A 112 -2.91 4.06 29.03
N MET A 113 -2.79 5.36 28.83
CA MET A 113 -2.39 5.97 27.56
C MET A 113 -1.01 6.57 27.69
N ARG A 114 -0.25 6.48 26.61
CA ARG A 114 1.08 7.06 26.57
C ARG A 114 1.44 7.44 25.14
N ARG A 115 2.12 8.57 25.01
CA ARG A 115 2.75 8.99 23.77
C ARG A 115 4.12 8.31 23.63
N PHE A 116 4.43 7.84 22.42
CA PHE A 116 5.69 7.22 22.07
C PHE A 116 6.24 7.91 20.83
N SER A 117 7.47 8.41 20.90
CA SER A 117 8.25 8.64 19.69
C SER A 117 8.45 7.32 18.93
N TYR A 118 8.80 7.39 17.65
CA TYR A 118 9.04 6.19 16.87
C TYR A 118 10.14 5.29 17.47
N ASP A 119 11.27 5.89 17.84
CA ASP A 119 12.40 5.15 18.43
C ASP A 119 12.02 4.50 19.77
N GLU A 120 11.25 5.20 20.62
CA GLU A 120 10.74 4.62 21.87
C GLU A 120 9.77 3.47 21.60
N LEU A 121 8.85 3.62 20.63
CA LEU A 121 7.90 2.58 20.24
C LEU A 121 8.63 1.31 19.81
N MET A 122 9.68 1.46 19.00
CA MET A 122 10.47 0.34 18.47
C MET A 122 11.30 -0.35 19.56
N ALA A 123 11.91 0.43 20.47
CA ALA A 123 12.72 -0.10 21.56
C ALA A 123 11.89 -0.69 22.71
N ALA A 124 10.62 -0.30 22.86
CA ALA A 124 9.78 -0.70 23.99
C ALA A 124 9.44 -2.20 23.97
N LEU A 125 9.73 -2.89 25.08
CA LEU A 125 9.38 -4.30 25.28
C LEU A 125 7.89 -4.51 25.59
N ASN A 126 7.21 -3.46 26.06
CA ASN A 126 5.80 -3.49 26.43
C ASN A 126 4.90 -2.92 25.33
N VAL A 127 5.35 -2.84 24.08
CA VAL A 127 4.54 -2.50 22.90
C VAL A 127 4.32 -3.77 22.09
N THR A 128 3.09 -3.99 21.59
CA THR A 128 2.78 -5.21 20.83
C THR A 128 3.53 -5.25 19.49
N GLU A 129 3.92 -6.45 19.06
CA GLU A 129 4.62 -6.64 17.77
C GLU A 129 3.80 -6.13 16.57
N SER A 130 2.47 -6.30 16.57
CA SER A 130 1.61 -5.73 15.53
C SER A 130 1.68 -4.20 15.46
N THR A 131 1.82 -3.53 16.61
CA THR A 131 1.94 -2.07 16.69
C THR A 131 3.28 -1.62 16.12
N LYS A 132 4.37 -2.33 16.43
CA LYS A 132 5.69 -2.10 15.83
C LYS A 132 5.67 -2.30 14.32
N LEU A 133 5.09 -3.39 13.83
CA LEU A 133 4.96 -3.68 12.40
C LEU A 133 4.16 -2.59 11.66
N ILE A 134 3.05 -2.14 12.24
CA ILE A 134 2.26 -1.05 11.66
C ILE A 134 3.06 0.26 11.66
N ALA A 135 3.72 0.61 12.77
CA ALA A 135 4.54 1.83 12.85
C ALA A 135 5.71 1.80 11.87
N GLN A 136 6.41 0.67 11.75
CA GLN A 136 7.46 0.44 10.74
C GLN A 136 6.90 0.60 9.34
N SER A 137 5.79 -0.08 9.02
CA SER A 137 5.15 0.07 7.71
C SER A 137 4.74 1.50 7.42
N LEU A 138 4.45 2.32 8.44
CA LEU A 138 4.08 3.73 8.27
C LEU A 138 5.29 4.64 8.08
N LEU A 139 6.35 4.43 8.88
CA LEU A 139 7.46 5.36 9.02
C LEU A 139 8.75 4.96 8.33
N ASP A 140 9.06 3.66 8.20
CA ASP A 140 10.29 3.21 7.55
C ASP A 140 10.29 3.53 6.06
N ASP A 141 11.51 3.46 5.50
CA ASP A 141 11.80 3.51 4.09
C ASP A 141 10.86 2.59 3.29
N ARG A 142 10.26 3.14 2.24
CA ARG A 142 9.26 2.44 1.46
C ARG A 142 9.94 1.59 0.41
N GLN A 143 9.73 0.28 0.49
CA GLN A 143 10.19 -0.64 -0.55
C GLN A 143 9.03 -0.95 -1.50
N VAL A 144 9.28 -0.77 -2.80
CA VAL A 144 8.29 -0.97 -3.87
C VAL A 144 8.95 -1.78 -4.96
N ALA A 145 8.22 -2.70 -5.58
CA ALA A 145 8.64 -3.32 -6.82
C ALA A 145 7.66 -2.92 -7.93
N ALA A 146 8.18 -2.24 -8.95
CA ALA A 146 7.43 -1.73 -10.09
C ALA A 146 7.76 -2.53 -11.33
N ALA A 147 6.73 -2.98 -12.05
CA ALA A 147 6.84 -3.67 -13.31
C ALA A 147 7.14 -2.69 -14.44
N ILE A 148 8.27 -2.90 -15.12
CA ILE A 148 8.60 -2.23 -16.37
C ILE A 148 8.20 -3.17 -17.50
N ILE A 149 7.08 -2.86 -18.14
CA ILE A 149 6.53 -3.61 -19.26
C ILE A 149 6.64 -2.71 -20.48
N THR A 150 7.39 -3.16 -21.47
CA THR A 150 7.73 -2.33 -22.63
C THR A 150 7.46 -3.03 -23.93
N ARG A 151 7.09 -2.24 -24.94
CA ARG A 151 7.07 -2.67 -26.34
C ARG A 151 7.82 -1.67 -27.21
N VAL A 152 8.35 -2.14 -28.35
CA VAL A 152 9.06 -1.29 -29.30
C VAL A 152 8.16 -1.02 -30.50
N THR A 153 7.78 0.25 -30.69
CA THR A 153 6.97 0.68 -31.82
C THR A 153 7.75 1.64 -32.72
N ASN A 154 7.11 2.15 -33.77
CA ASN A 154 7.69 3.23 -34.59
C ASN A 154 7.89 4.55 -33.82
N ARG A 155 7.35 4.67 -32.60
CA ARG A 155 7.51 5.81 -31.70
C ARG A 155 8.65 5.61 -30.69
N GLY A 156 9.35 4.49 -30.75
CA GLY A 156 10.38 4.08 -29.79
C GLY A 156 9.84 3.11 -28.75
N HIS A 157 10.42 3.13 -27.55
CA HIS A 157 9.92 2.35 -26.43
C HIS A 157 8.65 2.98 -25.86
N GLU A 158 7.58 2.19 -25.81
CA GLU A 158 6.37 2.51 -25.08
C GLU A 158 6.31 1.67 -23.80
N PHE A 159 5.88 2.29 -22.71
CA PHE A 159 5.77 1.70 -21.38
C PHE A 159 4.29 1.56 -21.03
N LEU A 160 3.92 0.38 -20.50
CA LEU A 160 2.59 0.18 -19.96
C LEU A 160 2.46 0.93 -18.62
N VAL A 161 1.42 1.73 -18.50
CA VAL A 161 1.00 2.37 -17.25
C VAL A 161 -0.47 2.08 -16.96
N ILE A 162 -0.83 2.06 -15.68
CA ILE A 162 -2.20 1.90 -15.17
C ILE A 162 -2.58 3.09 -14.30
N GLN A 163 -3.86 3.40 -14.17
CA GLN A 163 -4.36 4.50 -13.34
C GLN A 163 -4.58 4.07 -11.89
N ASN A 164 -4.19 4.92 -10.94
CA ASN A 164 -4.52 4.75 -9.53
C ASN A 164 -5.92 5.30 -9.22
N ARG A 165 -6.33 5.25 -7.94
CA ARG A 165 -7.61 5.82 -7.49
C ARG A 165 -7.71 7.33 -7.61
N GLU A 166 -6.57 8.02 -7.66
CA GLU A 166 -6.45 9.47 -7.86
C GLU A 166 -6.45 9.82 -9.36
N ARG A 167 -6.64 8.83 -10.24
CA ARG A 167 -6.64 8.95 -11.71
C ARG A 167 -5.29 9.36 -12.30
N GLU A 168 -4.21 9.13 -11.56
CA GLU A 168 -2.85 9.32 -12.05
C GLU A 168 -2.31 8.02 -12.63
N TYR A 169 -1.64 8.09 -13.78
CA TYR A 169 -0.94 6.96 -14.38
C TYR A 169 0.31 6.62 -13.59
N PHE A 170 0.58 5.31 -13.44
CA PHE A 170 1.80 4.76 -12.84
C PHE A 170 2.20 3.39 -13.40
N PHE A 171 3.49 3.05 -13.26
CA PHE A 171 3.96 1.70 -13.53
C PHE A 171 3.27 0.73 -12.59
N PRO A 172 2.69 -0.38 -13.08
CA PRO A 172 2.09 -1.39 -12.19
C PRO A 172 3.07 -1.77 -11.08
N ALA A 173 2.66 -1.66 -9.83
CA ALA A 173 3.61 -1.76 -8.72
C ALA A 173 2.97 -2.38 -7.49
N THR A 174 3.80 -3.08 -6.72
CA THR A 174 3.41 -3.67 -5.45
C THR A 174 4.37 -3.24 -4.34
N ARG A 175 3.85 -3.06 -3.13
CA ARG A 175 4.68 -2.76 -1.97
C ARG A 175 5.37 -4.02 -1.47
N LEU A 176 6.64 -3.90 -1.13
CA LEU A 176 7.41 -5.00 -0.59
C LEU A 176 7.27 -5.04 0.93
N LYS A 177 7.07 -6.25 1.46
CA LYS A 177 7.26 -6.52 2.87
C LYS A 177 8.75 -6.49 3.20
N LEU A 178 9.08 -6.26 4.47
CA LEU A 178 10.46 -6.31 4.94
C LEU A 178 11.09 -7.67 4.56
N ASN A 179 12.22 -7.63 3.87
CA ASN A 179 12.97 -8.80 3.34
C ASN A 179 12.28 -9.58 2.20
N ALA A 180 11.22 -9.06 1.58
CA ALA A 180 10.62 -9.70 0.41
C ALA A 180 11.55 -9.58 -0.81
N SER A 181 11.63 -10.65 -1.61
CA SER A 181 12.28 -10.57 -2.93
C SER A 181 11.42 -9.72 -3.87
N PRO A 182 11.97 -8.65 -4.48
CA PRO A 182 11.24 -7.82 -5.45
C PRO A 182 10.67 -8.65 -6.61
N THR A 183 11.48 -9.54 -7.18
CA THR A 183 11.08 -10.50 -8.23
C THR A 183 9.87 -11.34 -7.80
N ALA A 184 9.95 -11.99 -6.64
CA ALA A 184 8.88 -12.86 -6.16
C ALA A 184 7.59 -12.09 -5.83
N ALA A 185 7.71 -10.83 -5.40
CA ALA A 185 6.57 -9.98 -5.13
C ALA A 185 5.85 -9.55 -6.41
N VAL A 186 6.59 -9.08 -7.43
CA VAL A 186 6.02 -8.67 -8.72
C VAL A 186 5.37 -9.86 -9.43
N LEU A 187 6.06 -11.00 -9.52
CA LEU A 187 5.50 -12.21 -10.15
C LEU A 187 4.23 -12.73 -9.46
N ARG A 188 4.05 -12.44 -8.17
CA ARG A 188 2.83 -12.79 -7.43
C ARG A 188 1.70 -11.79 -7.68
N ALA A 189 2.01 -10.50 -7.75
CA ALA A 189 1.02 -9.44 -7.84
C ALA A 189 0.50 -9.21 -9.27
N MET A 190 1.40 -9.19 -10.26
CA MET A 190 1.09 -8.75 -11.62
C MET A 190 0.04 -9.58 -12.35
N PRO A 191 -0.05 -10.92 -12.21
CA PRO A 191 -1.13 -11.67 -12.85
C PRO A 191 -2.52 -11.17 -12.45
N MET A 192 -2.71 -10.80 -11.18
CA MET A 192 -3.99 -10.27 -10.70
C MET A 192 -4.18 -8.81 -11.11
N ASP A 193 -3.16 -7.97 -10.96
CA ASP A 193 -3.23 -6.53 -11.23
C ASP A 193 -3.40 -6.22 -12.72
N LEU A 194 -2.96 -7.13 -13.60
CA LEU A 194 -3.08 -7.01 -15.06
C LEU A 194 -4.18 -7.92 -15.64
N ALA A 195 -4.83 -8.74 -14.80
CA ALA A 195 -5.75 -9.81 -15.19
C ALA A 195 -5.20 -10.68 -16.33
N TYR A 196 -3.94 -11.08 -16.17
CA TYR A 196 -3.20 -11.87 -17.14
C TYR A 196 -2.88 -13.24 -16.56
N ASP A 197 -3.47 -14.28 -17.17
CA ASP A 197 -3.35 -15.67 -16.71
C ASP A 197 -2.14 -16.42 -17.33
N GLY A 198 -1.39 -15.77 -18.22
CA GLY A 198 -0.23 -16.37 -18.88
C GLY A 198 1.05 -16.32 -18.03
N GLU A 199 2.15 -16.80 -18.62
CA GLU A 199 3.45 -16.78 -17.97
C GLU A 199 4.05 -15.37 -17.95
N ILE A 200 4.64 -15.00 -16.81
CA ILE A 200 5.40 -13.75 -16.63
C ILE A 200 6.78 -14.12 -16.09
N ALA A 201 7.82 -13.51 -16.64
CA ALA A 201 9.19 -13.61 -16.14
C ALA A 201 9.76 -12.23 -15.80
N VAL A 202 10.64 -12.16 -14.80
CA VAL A 202 11.48 -10.98 -14.57
C VAL A 202 12.85 -11.26 -15.20
N VAL A 203 13.25 -10.45 -16.18
CA VAL A 203 14.50 -10.66 -16.92
C VAL A 203 15.63 -9.72 -16.51
N ASP A 204 15.28 -8.54 -15.98
CA ASP A 204 16.25 -7.58 -15.48
C ASP A 204 15.65 -6.80 -14.31
N GLN A 205 16.51 -6.24 -13.47
CA GLN A 205 16.10 -5.47 -12.31
C GLN A 205 17.12 -4.39 -11.97
N THR A 206 16.64 -3.20 -11.61
CA THR A 206 17.47 -2.16 -10.97
C THR A 206 16.78 -1.55 -9.76
N LEU A 207 17.56 -0.99 -8.84
CA LEU A 207 17.06 -0.20 -7.71
C LEU A 207 17.19 1.28 -8.03
N VAL A 208 16.11 2.04 -7.81
CA VAL A 208 16.10 3.49 -7.84
C VAL A 208 15.72 4.00 -6.46
N GLU A 209 16.61 4.76 -5.85
CA GLU A 209 16.37 5.43 -4.57
C GLU A 209 15.93 6.87 -4.82
N CYS A 210 14.84 7.29 -4.18
CA CYS A 210 14.45 8.70 -4.20
C CYS A 210 13.87 9.13 -2.85
N ASP A 211 14.28 10.30 -2.38
CA ASP A 211 13.74 10.91 -1.18
C ASP A 211 12.50 11.74 -1.56
N ARG A 212 11.43 11.63 -0.78
CA ARG A 212 10.19 12.36 -1.00
C ARG A 212 9.68 13.03 0.26
N PRO A 213 9.17 14.26 0.16
CA PRO A 213 8.43 14.83 1.27
C PRO A 213 7.17 13.99 1.52
N SER A 214 6.93 13.72 2.79
CA SER A 214 5.68 13.15 3.29
C SER A 214 5.20 14.08 4.39
N ASP A 215 4.00 14.63 4.25
CA ASP A 215 3.37 15.46 5.28
C ASP A 215 2.47 14.63 6.23
N ARG A 216 2.43 13.31 6.01
CA ARG A 216 1.54 12.35 6.68
C ARG A 216 1.66 12.37 8.21
N PHE A 217 2.87 12.60 8.72
CA PHE A 217 3.19 12.60 10.15
C PHE A 217 4.02 13.84 10.50
N GLY A 218 3.57 14.99 9.98
CA GLY A 218 4.42 16.17 9.86
C GLY A 218 5.39 16.05 8.69
N ARG A 219 5.96 17.19 8.28
CA ARG A 219 6.86 17.27 7.13
C ARG A 219 8.15 16.49 7.42
N ARG A 220 8.34 15.38 6.71
CA ARG A 220 9.55 14.55 6.76
C ARG A 220 9.95 14.11 5.37
N GLU A 221 11.22 13.75 5.21
CA GLU A 221 11.67 13.03 4.02
C GLU A 221 11.50 11.53 4.26
N THR A 222 10.91 10.84 3.28
CA THR A 222 10.77 9.39 3.25
C THR A 222 11.54 8.89 2.05
N ARG A 223 12.47 7.96 2.27
CA ARG A 223 13.21 7.32 1.19
C ARG A 223 12.37 6.21 0.58
N PHE A 224 12.26 6.22 -0.74
CA PHE A 224 11.63 5.17 -1.53
C PHE A 224 12.72 4.37 -2.23
N HIS A 225 12.73 3.07 -1.97
CA HIS A 225 13.55 2.06 -2.65
C HIS A 225 12.65 1.38 -3.69
N THR A 226 12.67 1.90 -4.91
CA THR A 226 11.84 1.35 -6.00
C THR A 226 12.67 0.38 -6.83
N HIS A 227 12.37 -0.90 -6.72
CA HIS A 227 12.93 -1.95 -7.55
C HIS A 227 12.17 -2.02 -8.88
N LEU A 228 12.74 -1.49 -9.94
CA LEU A 228 12.19 -1.63 -11.29
C LEU A 228 12.52 -3.02 -11.80
N CYS A 229 11.48 -3.80 -12.14
CA CYS A 229 11.57 -5.18 -12.60
C CYS A 229 11.09 -5.25 -14.05
N VAL A 230 11.98 -5.52 -15.00
CA VAL A 230 11.61 -5.68 -16.42
C VAL A 230 10.88 -7.00 -16.59
N LEU A 231 9.65 -6.93 -17.08
CA LEU A 231 8.82 -8.10 -17.27
C LEU A 231 8.78 -8.53 -18.72
N GLU A 232 8.95 -9.83 -18.93
CA GLU A 232 8.68 -10.50 -20.19
C GLU A 232 7.42 -11.35 -20.09
N PHE A 233 6.76 -11.50 -21.25
CA PHE A 233 5.55 -12.29 -21.45
C PHE A 233 5.87 -13.36 -22.50
N PRO A 234 6.45 -14.51 -22.12
CA PRO A 234 6.92 -15.50 -23.07
C PRO A 234 5.83 -15.94 -24.06
N GLY A 235 6.15 -15.85 -25.35
CA GLY A 235 5.23 -16.23 -26.43
C GLY A 235 4.14 -15.19 -26.75
N VAL A 236 4.17 -14.02 -26.13
CA VAL A 236 3.24 -12.91 -26.43
C VAL A 236 3.95 -11.81 -27.22
N ASP A 237 3.37 -11.45 -28.36
CA ASP A 237 3.76 -10.24 -29.09
C ASP A 237 3.01 -9.03 -28.51
N LEU A 238 3.72 -8.21 -27.71
CA LEU A 238 3.17 -7.00 -27.10
C LEU A 238 2.90 -5.86 -28.12
N CYS A 239 3.41 -5.98 -29.35
CA CYS A 239 3.13 -5.04 -30.44
C CYS A 239 1.87 -5.41 -31.23
N ALA A 240 1.37 -6.64 -31.09
CA ALA A 240 0.10 -7.03 -31.67
C ALA A 240 -1.06 -6.34 -30.93
N ALA A 241 -1.98 -5.74 -31.69
CA ALA A 241 -3.19 -5.16 -31.13
C ALA A 241 -4.08 -6.26 -30.52
N ASP A 242 -4.70 -5.96 -29.39
CA ASP A 242 -5.57 -6.91 -28.66
C ASP A 242 -4.85 -8.22 -28.30
N ASN A 243 -3.56 -8.11 -27.97
CA ASN A 243 -2.81 -9.25 -27.45
C ASN A 243 -3.39 -9.70 -26.09
N PRO A 244 -3.07 -10.92 -25.61
CA PRO A 244 -3.64 -11.45 -24.36
C PRO A 244 -3.49 -10.56 -23.12
N LEU A 245 -2.45 -9.73 -23.03
CA LEU A 245 -2.29 -8.77 -21.94
C LEU A 245 -3.28 -7.60 -22.08
N GLU A 246 -3.42 -7.02 -23.27
CA GLU A 246 -4.40 -5.95 -23.54
C GLU A 246 -5.85 -6.45 -23.31
N GLN A 247 -6.16 -7.70 -23.67
CA GLN A 247 -7.46 -8.32 -23.38
C GLN A 247 -7.75 -8.38 -21.87
N GLY A 248 -6.77 -8.78 -21.06
CA GLY A 248 -6.87 -8.78 -19.59
C GLY A 248 -7.13 -7.38 -19.03
N LEU A 249 -6.37 -6.39 -19.50
CA LEU A 249 -6.53 -4.99 -19.10
C LEU A 249 -7.88 -4.39 -19.51
N HIS A 250 -8.40 -4.75 -20.69
CA HIS A 250 -9.76 -4.39 -21.12
C HIS A 250 -10.84 -5.00 -20.23
N ALA A 251 -10.65 -6.25 -19.81
CA ALA A 251 -11.57 -6.91 -18.86
C ALA A 251 -11.55 -6.22 -17.49
N LEU A 252 -10.37 -5.84 -16.98
CA LEU A 252 -10.23 -5.05 -15.74
C LEU A 252 -10.90 -3.69 -15.84
N GLN A 253 -10.62 -2.94 -16.91
CA GLN A 253 -11.25 -1.64 -17.14
C GLN A 253 -12.78 -1.76 -17.15
N THR A 254 -13.32 -2.79 -17.82
CA THR A 254 -14.76 -3.08 -17.82
C THR A 254 -15.30 -3.35 -16.41
N ALA A 255 -14.59 -4.16 -15.63
CA ALA A 255 -14.97 -4.50 -14.26
C ALA A 255 -14.94 -3.29 -13.31
N ILE A 256 -14.00 -2.36 -13.51
CA ILE A 256 -13.87 -1.12 -12.75
C ILE A 256 -15.00 -0.16 -13.12
N LEU A 257 -15.19 0.13 -14.42
CA LEU A 257 -16.23 1.05 -14.89
C LEU A 257 -17.65 0.56 -14.58
N GLY A 258 -17.87 -0.75 -14.59
CA GLY A 258 -19.15 -1.35 -14.20
C GLY A 258 -19.54 -1.09 -12.74
N ARG A 259 -18.59 -0.74 -11.87
CA ARG A 259 -18.84 -0.38 -10.47
C ARG A 259 -19.14 1.11 -10.28
N ASP A 260 -18.48 1.98 -11.04
CA ASP A 260 -18.45 3.43 -10.76
C ASP A 260 -19.39 4.27 -11.66
N GLY A 261 -20.06 3.65 -12.64
CA GLY A 261 -20.98 4.34 -13.55
C GLY A 261 -20.28 5.16 -14.65
N PRO A 262 -21.02 5.73 -15.62
CA PRO A 262 -20.42 6.45 -16.75
C PRO A 262 -19.89 7.82 -16.29
N THR A 263 -18.57 7.92 -16.07
CA THR A 263 -17.84 9.19 -16.02
C THR A 263 -17.01 9.35 -17.28
N GLU A 264 -16.66 10.57 -17.70
CA GLU A 264 -15.77 10.81 -18.85
C GLU A 264 -14.52 9.92 -18.75
N ILE A 265 -14.44 8.90 -19.62
CA ILE A 265 -13.58 7.74 -19.41
C ILE A 265 -12.19 8.06 -19.96
N GLN A 266 -11.31 8.55 -19.10
CA GLN A 266 -9.89 8.26 -19.33
C GLN A 266 -9.68 6.75 -19.23
N PRO A 267 -8.89 6.13 -20.12
CA PRO A 267 -8.66 4.70 -20.07
C PRO A 267 -7.91 4.35 -18.78
N TYR A 268 -8.25 3.20 -18.19
CA TYR A 268 -7.62 2.73 -16.95
C TYR A 268 -6.12 2.42 -17.16
N TRP A 269 -5.71 2.18 -18.40
CA TRP A 269 -4.34 1.83 -18.75
C TRP A 269 -3.97 2.48 -20.08
N ASN A 270 -2.67 2.63 -20.32
CA ASN A 270 -2.17 3.21 -21.57
C ASN A 270 -0.74 2.76 -21.87
N TRP A 271 -0.35 2.84 -23.14
CA TRP A 271 1.03 2.74 -23.60
C TRP A 271 1.57 4.14 -23.86
N LEU A 272 2.57 4.55 -23.11
CA LEU A 272 3.14 5.90 -23.22
C LEU A 272 4.63 5.84 -23.55
N THR A 273 5.10 6.73 -24.42
CA THR A 273 6.55 6.92 -24.61
C THR A 273 7.17 7.60 -23.38
N ALA A 274 8.50 7.55 -23.27
CA ALA A 274 9.21 8.27 -22.21
C ALA A 274 8.93 9.78 -22.23
N ASP A 275 8.82 10.38 -23.42
CA ASP A 275 8.50 11.81 -23.56
C ASP A 275 7.07 12.12 -23.11
N GLU A 276 6.10 11.26 -23.48
CA GLU A 276 4.74 11.40 -22.96
C GLU A 276 4.66 11.26 -21.45
N LEU A 277 5.43 10.34 -20.85
CA LEU A 277 5.48 10.20 -19.40
C LEU A 277 6.00 11.46 -18.69
N ARG A 278 6.94 12.18 -19.32
CA ARG A 278 7.51 13.43 -18.76
C ARG A 278 6.61 14.64 -18.95
N ASP A 279 5.89 14.70 -20.07
CA ASP A 279 5.12 15.90 -20.46
C ASP A 279 3.67 15.90 -19.93
N ARG A 280 3.17 14.74 -19.49
CA ARG A 280 1.79 14.59 -19.01
C ARG A 280 1.61 15.09 -17.59
N THR A 281 0.49 15.77 -17.34
CA THR A 281 0.09 16.26 -16.01
C THR A 281 -0.70 15.24 -15.20
N ASP A 282 -1.17 14.16 -15.83
CA ASP A 282 -1.92 13.06 -15.21
C ASP A 282 -1.04 11.83 -14.95
N VAL A 283 0.29 11.99 -14.99
CA VAL A 283 1.25 10.97 -14.55
C VAL A 283 1.61 11.25 -13.10
N SER A 284 1.61 10.22 -12.26
CA SER A 284 1.91 10.39 -10.86
C SER A 284 3.30 11.02 -10.69
N PRO A 285 3.48 12.06 -9.85
CA PRO A 285 4.79 12.63 -9.55
C PRO A 285 5.79 11.58 -9.04
N THR A 286 5.26 10.45 -8.58
CA THR A 286 6.02 9.29 -8.12
C THR A 286 6.79 8.55 -9.20
N ILE A 287 6.54 8.81 -10.48
CA ILE A 287 7.20 8.11 -11.59
C ILE A 287 8.32 8.93 -12.18
N GLN A 288 8.26 10.26 -12.07
CA GLN A 288 9.26 11.15 -12.65
C GLN A 288 10.71 10.74 -12.36
N PRO A 289 11.10 10.41 -11.11
CA PRO A 289 12.48 9.96 -10.83
C PRO A 289 12.81 8.55 -11.37
N LEU A 290 11.81 7.80 -11.84
CA LEU A 290 11.95 6.43 -12.33
C LEU A 290 12.09 6.34 -13.86
N ILE A 291 11.63 7.36 -14.60
CA ILE A 291 11.53 7.31 -16.08
C ILE A 291 12.88 7.00 -16.72
N ASP A 292 13.93 7.74 -16.37
CA ASP A 292 15.25 7.58 -17.02
C ASP A 292 15.87 6.21 -16.74
N ALA A 293 15.65 5.68 -15.53
CA ALA A 293 16.07 4.33 -15.16
C ALA A 293 15.26 3.26 -15.90
N ALA A 294 13.95 3.47 -16.09
CA ALA A 294 13.10 2.59 -16.87
C ALA A 294 13.50 2.56 -18.36
N VAL A 295 13.83 3.72 -18.96
CA VAL A 295 14.37 3.82 -20.32
C VAL A 295 15.68 3.07 -20.45
N THR A 296 16.62 3.34 -19.53
CA THR A 296 17.92 2.65 -19.53
C THR A 296 17.78 1.13 -19.40
N LEU A 297 16.81 0.66 -18.61
CA LEU A 297 16.50 -0.76 -18.50
C LEU A 297 15.90 -1.32 -19.80
N ALA A 298 14.95 -0.61 -20.39
CA ALA A 298 14.28 -1.03 -21.63
C ALA A 298 15.29 -1.20 -22.79
N GLU A 299 16.22 -0.25 -22.94
CA GLU A 299 17.25 -0.26 -23.98
C GLU A 299 18.25 -1.42 -23.84
N ARG A 300 18.45 -1.95 -22.62
CA ARG A 300 19.34 -3.10 -22.37
C ARG A 300 18.71 -4.45 -22.74
N ASN A 301 17.39 -4.50 -22.81
CA ASN A 301 16.60 -5.74 -22.95
C ASN A 301 15.97 -5.88 -24.34
N THR A 302 16.36 -5.04 -25.31
CA THR A 302 15.98 -5.11 -26.73
C THR A 302 17.16 -5.46 -27.61
#